data_AF-A0A7C3LBY1-F1
#
_entry.id   AF-A0A7C3LBY1-F1
#
_cell.length_a   1.000
_cell.length_b   1.000
_cell.length_c   1.000
_cell.angle_alpha   90.00
_cell.angle_beta   90.00
_cell.angle_gamma   90.00
#
_symmetry.space_group_name_H-M   'P 1'
#
loop_
_entity.id
_entity.type
_entity.pdbx_description
1 polymer ?
#
loop_
_entity_poly.entity_id
_entity_poly.type
_entity_poly.pdbx_seq_one_letter_code
_entity_poly.pdbx_strand_id
1 'polypeptide(L)'
;MLKRLFVSFVRWIGYDLGISPNQVTIGRLLCFIPGWLIWYYRYELAARFSCPWQVMGVIAILIVGTVIAFDIVDGALARETGQVSDEGKILDPLVDKVITYSTLGLFLPYIVKPIFYLLLFLDICSTFMRGSQGRGANQFGKRKAFSQNVAKLFFGLAALFSLPVFNLVGNLLLGLAAVLASISVGMRAVPQKWWTGMQVAVPQLITACNVGCGLLSIWLAFHGRFALGALSILTAMLFDLGDGAVARKLGVSSNFGKHFDSVADMVSFGLAPAVLAMAVNDWRPLALVLGAGYIMATVVRLYDYGRSKDITPAGFFRGLPSPAAAWLVVASVLFPVPWLSMLVLIAAAVLMCLFVVNWIHFNQIIFSLTPLEIFFCFGLGLL
;
A
#
# COMPACT_ATOMS: atom_id res chain seq x y z
N MET A 1 21.63 17.28 -14.99
CA MET A 1 22.81 17.83 -14.28
C MET A 1 23.21 16.96 -13.07
N LEU A 2 22.33 16.73 -12.09
CA LEU A 2 22.62 15.91 -10.89
C LEU A 2 23.19 14.51 -11.17
N LYS A 3 22.62 13.76 -12.12
CA LYS A 3 23.10 12.41 -12.46
C LYS A 3 24.56 12.40 -12.92
N ARG A 4 25.00 13.41 -13.67
CA ARG A 4 26.41 13.51 -14.11
C ARG A 4 27.32 13.85 -12.94
N LEU A 5 26.93 14.80 -12.09
CA LEU A 5 27.68 15.14 -10.86
C LEU A 5 27.85 13.92 -9.94
N PHE A 6 26.79 13.14 -9.74
CA PHE A 6 26.85 11.92 -8.94
C PHE A 6 27.81 10.88 -9.53
N VAL A 7 27.78 10.65 -10.84
CA VAL A 7 28.72 9.72 -11.50
C VAL A 7 30.16 10.23 -11.39
N SER A 8 30.40 11.53 -11.58
CA SER A 8 31.73 12.13 -11.37
C SER A 8 32.23 11.95 -9.94
N PHE A 9 31.37 12.14 -8.94
CA PHE A 9 31.71 11.91 -7.54
C PHE A 9 32.06 10.44 -7.24
N VAL A 10 31.26 9.50 -7.75
CA VAL A 10 31.54 8.06 -7.59
C VAL A 10 32.86 7.67 -8.26
N ARG A 11 33.15 8.22 -9.45
CA ARG A 11 34.43 7.99 -10.14
C ARG A 11 35.61 8.57 -9.38
N TRP A 12 35.47 9.76 -8.80
CA TRP A 12 36.48 10.36 -7.96
C TRP A 12 36.81 9.48 -6.74
N ILE A 13 35.79 8.91 -6.08
CA ILE A 13 36.00 7.95 -4.98
C ILE A 13 36.74 6.69 -5.44
N GLY A 14 36.32 6.10 -6.57
CA GLY A 14 36.85 4.82 -7.01
C GLY A 14 38.22 4.90 -7.67
N TYR A 15 38.37 5.81 -8.64
CA TYR A 15 39.56 5.90 -9.47
C TYR A 15 40.62 6.84 -8.88
N ASP A 16 40.23 7.99 -8.33
CA ASP A 16 41.20 8.99 -7.85
C ASP A 16 41.62 8.72 -6.39
N LEU A 17 40.68 8.32 -5.52
CA LEU A 17 40.99 7.95 -4.13
C LEU A 17 41.34 6.47 -3.95
N GLY A 18 41.09 5.61 -4.96
CA GLY A 18 41.40 4.18 -4.90
C GLY A 18 40.57 3.39 -3.87
N ILE A 19 39.42 3.92 -3.44
CA ILE A 19 38.60 3.29 -2.40
C ILE A 19 37.73 2.20 -3.05
N SER A 20 37.78 0.99 -2.49
CA SER A 20 36.95 -0.14 -2.94
C SER A 20 35.51 -0.08 -2.37
N PRO A 21 34.51 -0.68 -3.04
CA PRO A 21 33.15 -0.78 -2.53
C PRO A 21 33.07 -1.37 -1.11
N ASN A 22 33.80 -2.46 -0.84
CA ASN A 22 33.80 -3.11 0.47
C ASN A 22 34.35 -2.18 1.58
N GLN A 23 35.35 -1.35 1.28
CA GLN A 23 35.86 -0.35 2.22
C GLN A 23 34.80 0.72 2.54
N VAL A 24 34.00 1.13 1.56
CA VAL A 24 32.86 2.03 1.79
C VAL A 24 31.84 1.36 2.71
N THR A 25 31.49 0.09 2.47
CA THR A 25 30.55 -0.68 3.30
C THR A 25 31.04 -0.81 4.75
N ILE A 26 32.31 -1.12 4.97
CA ILE A 26 32.90 -1.18 6.33
C ILE A 26 32.93 0.22 6.95
N GLY A 27 33.30 1.24 6.19
CA GLY A 27 33.29 2.63 6.63
C GLY A 27 31.91 3.08 7.10
N ARG A 28 30.84 2.69 6.40
CA ARG A 28 29.45 2.93 6.82
C ARG A 28 29.17 2.34 8.20
N LEU A 29 29.60 1.11 8.47
CA LEU A 29 29.41 0.46 9.77
C LEU A 29 30.21 1.17 10.88
N LEU A 30 31.44 1.57 10.61
CA LEU A 30 32.27 2.30 11.57
C LEU A 30 31.68 3.69 11.90
N CYS A 31 31.22 4.43 10.89
CA CYS A 31 30.57 5.73 11.08
C CYS A 31 29.18 5.62 11.73
N PHE A 32 28.52 4.46 11.62
CA PHE A 32 27.23 4.21 12.26
C PHE A 32 27.35 4.17 13.79
N ILE A 33 28.41 3.57 14.34
CA ILE A 33 28.58 3.35 15.78
C ILE A 33 28.54 4.67 16.57
N PRO A 34 29.31 5.72 16.22
CA PRO A 34 29.22 7.02 16.89
C PRO A 34 27.81 7.62 16.84
N GLY A 35 27.14 7.60 15.69
CA GLY A 35 25.78 8.14 15.56
C GLY A 35 24.77 7.39 16.43
N TRP A 36 24.88 6.07 16.48
CA TRP A 36 24.06 5.21 17.34
C TRP A 36 24.29 5.50 18.84
N LEU A 37 25.56 5.60 19.26
CA LEU A 37 25.92 5.92 20.65
C LEU A 37 25.46 7.31 21.06
N ILE A 38 25.59 8.31 20.20
CA ILE A 38 25.10 9.68 20.46
C ILE A 38 23.59 9.66 20.71
N TRP A 39 22.82 8.88 19.93
CA TRP A 39 21.38 8.76 20.16
C TRP A 39 21.06 8.09 21.50
N TYR A 40 21.74 6.98 21.80
CA TYR A 40 21.51 6.22 23.03
C TYR A 40 21.80 7.06 24.28
N TYR A 41 22.96 7.73 24.31
CA TYR A 41 23.42 8.57 25.42
C TYR A 41 23.02 10.05 25.30
N ARG A 42 22.02 10.38 24.46
CA ARG A 42 21.68 11.77 24.11
C ARG A 42 21.43 12.68 25.31
N TYR A 43 20.81 12.18 26.38
CA TYR A 43 20.53 12.97 27.59
C TYR A 43 21.79 13.24 28.41
N GLU A 44 22.65 12.22 28.57
CA GLU A 44 23.91 12.34 29.32
C GLU A 44 24.91 13.25 28.59
N LEU A 45 25.03 13.10 27.28
CA LEU A 45 25.88 13.95 26.44
C LEU A 45 25.40 15.40 26.47
N ALA A 46 24.09 15.62 26.36
CA ALA A 46 23.51 16.95 26.42
C ALA A 46 23.73 17.63 27.77
N ALA A 47 23.63 16.88 28.87
CA ALA A 47 23.97 17.38 30.20
C ALA A 47 25.47 17.75 30.31
N ARG A 48 26.37 16.96 29.72
CA ARG A 48 27.81 17.23 29.74
C ARG A 48 28.21 18.47 28.95
N PHE A 49 27.53 18.76 27.85
CA PHE A 49 27.78 19.92 27.00
C PHE A 49 26.86 21.12 27.29
N SER A 50 26.04 21.04 28.33
CA SER A 50 25.07 22.08 28.72
C SER A 50 24.18 22.54 27.56
N CYS A 51 23.74 21.60 26.71
CA CYS A 51 22.86 21.88 25.56
C CYS A 51 21.54 21.08 25.66
N PRO A 52 20.50 21.45 24.90
CA PRO A 52 19.29 20.64 24.81
C PRO A 52 19.59 19.25 24.21
N TRP A 53 18.95 18.20 24.73
CA TRP A 53 19.14 16.82 24.25
C TRP A 53 18.72 16.64 22.79
N GLN A 54 17.84 17.49 22.30
CA GLN A 54 17.41 17.54 20.91
C GLN A 54 18.58 17.83 19.96
N VAL A 55 19.57 18.63 20.39
CA VAL A 55 20.77 18.92 19.59
C VAL A 55 21.56 17.63 19.34
N MET A 56 21.77 16.82 20.39
CA MET A 56 22.42 15.51 20.28
C MET A 56 21.62 14.55 19.39
N GLY A 57 20.28 14.55 19.54
CA GLY A 57 19.41 13.75 18.69
C GLY A 57 19.48 14.13 17.21
N VAL A 58 19.52 15.43 16.88
CA VAL A 58 19.68 15.92 15.49
C VAL A 58 21.03 15.51 14.92
N ILE A 59 22.12 15.67 15.68
CA ILE A 59 23.47 15.24 15.27
C ILE A 59 23.47 13.74 14.95
N ALA A 60 22.90 12.91 15.83
CA ALA A 60 22.79 11.47 15.59
C ALA A 60 22.00 11.13 14.32
N ILE A 61 20.86 11.79 14.08
CA ILE A 61 20.06 11.59 12.86
C ILE A 61 20.86 11.99 11.61
N LEU A 62 21.61 13.09 11.64
CA LEU A 62 22.44 13.52 10.51
C LEU A 62 23.55 12.52 10.20
N ILE A 63 24.22 11.99 11.24
CA ILE A 63 25.26 10.96 11.08
C ILE A 63 24.66 9.69 10.48
N VAL A 64 23.58 9.16 11.09
CA VAL A 64 22.93 7.93 10.61
C VAL A 64 22.32 8.13 9.22
N GLY A 65 21.75 9.30 8.94
CA GLY A 65 21.22 9.66 7.62
C GLY A 65 22.31 9.68 6.54
N THR A 66 23.49 10.19 6.88
CA THR A 66 24.67 10.17 6.00
C THR A 66 25.11 8.73 5.73
N VAL A 67 25.21 7.89 6.76
CA VAL A 67 25.55 6.45 6.62
C VAL A 67 24.56 5.72 5.70
N ILE A 68 23.26 6.02 5.81
CA ILE A 68 22.23 5.46 4.93
C ILE A 68 22.39 5.98 3.49
N ALA A 69 22.73 7.26 3.30
CA ALA A 69 22.93 7.82 1.96
C ALA A 69 24.14 7.19 1.23
N PHE A 70 25.19 6.82 1.97
CA PHE A 70 26.37 6.16 1.41
C PHE A 70 26.11 4.73 0.88
N ASP A 71 24.97 4.11 1.22
CA ASP A 71 24.48 2.85 0.60
C ASP A 71 24.14 2.99 -0.90
N ILE A 72 23.94 4.21 -1.35
CA ILE A 72 23.73 4.46 -2.78
C ILE A 72 25.09 4.54 -3.49
N VAL A 73 26.12 4.98 -2.75
CA VAL A 73 27.48 5.24 -3.26
C VAL A 73 28.22 3.92 -3.47
N ASP A 74 28.23 3.00 -2.50
CA ASP A 74 28.89 1.70 -2.63
C ASP A 74 28.35 0.88 -3.82
N GLY A 75 27.03 0.80 -3.98
CA GLY A 75 26.38 0.09 -5.07
C GLY A 75 26.61 0.76 -6.41
N ALA A 76 26.72 2.09 -6.45
CA ALA A 76 27.10 2.82 -7.66
C ALA A 76 28.57 2.60 -8.02
N LEU A 77 29.44 2.61 -7.01
CA LEU A 77 30.87 2.38 -7.14
C LEU A 77 31.16 0.99 -7.73
N ALA A 78 30.56 -0.06 -7.17
CA ALA A 78 30.71 -1.43 -7.67
C ALA A 78 30.26 -1.58 -9.14
N ARG A 79 29.25 -0.81 -9.57
CA ARG A 79 28.76 -0.82 -10.96
C ARG A 79 29.66 -0.03 -11.92
N GLU A 80 30.22 1.09 -11.49
CA GLU A 80 31.08 1.96 -12.31
C GLU A 80 32.53 1.47 -12.41
N THR A 81 33.04 0.80 -11.37
CA THR A 81 34.42 0.26 -11.36
C THR A 81 34.50 -1.21 -11.78
N GLY A 82 33.35 -1.90 -11.91
CA GLY A 82 33.30 -3.33 -12.23
C GLY A 82 33.79 -4.26 -11.11
N GLN A 83 34.11 -3.72 -9.93
CA GLN A 83 34.65 -4.46 -8.78
C GLN A 83 33.55 -5.18 -7.98
N VAL A 84 32.80 -6.08 -8.60
CA VAL A 84 31.78 -6.87 -7.91
C VAL A 84 32.42 -8.11 -7.29
N SER A 85 32.79 -8.04 -6.01
CA SER A 85 33.35 -9.18 -5.26
C SER A 85 32.26 -10.11 -4.69
N ASP A 86 32.55 -11.40 -4.57
CA ASP A 86 31.64 -12.36 -3.92
C ASP A 86 31.49 -12.11 -2.41
N GLU A 87 32.56 -11.62 -1.77
CA GLU A 87 32.53 -11.16 -0.38
C GLU A 87 31.60 -9.94 -0.21
N GLY A 88 31.67 -8.95 -1.10
CA GLY A 88 30.80 -7.78 -1.07
C GLY A 88 29.31 -8.12 -1.23
N LYS A 89 28.99 -9.12 -2.06
CA LYS A 89 27.60 -9.62 -2.20
C LYS A 89 27.01 -10.17 -0.90
N ILE A 90 27.85 -10.62 0.04
CA ILE A 90 27.44 -11.11 1.36
C ILE A 90 27.53 -9.99 2.41
N LEU A 91 28.60 -9.20 2.36
CA LEU A 91 28.90 -8.14 3.33
C LEU A 91 27.87 -7.01 3.27
N ASP A 92 27.55 -6.49 2.09
CA ASP A 92 26.64 -5.33 1.96
C ASP A 92 25.26 -5.63 2.55
N PRO A 93 24.56 -6.73 2.16
CA PRO A 93 23.25 -7.03 2.72
C PRO A 93 23.25 -7.35 4.21
N LEU A 94 24.39 -7.77 4.76
CA LEU A 94 24.54 -8.03 6.19
C LEU A 94 24.69 -6.72 6.96
N VAL A 95 25.56 -5.84 6.51
CA VAL A 95 25.78 -4.51 7.10
C VAL A 95 24.48 -3.68 7.04
N ASP A 96 23.75 -3.72 5.94
CA ASP A 96 22.46 -3.04 5.80
C ASP A 96 21.44 -3.46 6.84
N LYS A 97 21.37 -4.76 7.14
CA LYS A 97 20.45 -5.29 8.16
C LYS A 97 20.88 -4.90 9.55
N VAL A 98 22.17 -4.99 9.87
CA VAL A 98 22.69 -4.55 11.17
C VAL A 98 22.34 -3.09 11.39
N ILE A 99 22.66 -2.20 10.44
CA ILE A 99 22.35 -0.78 10.53
C ILE A 99 20.84 -0.56 10.65
N THR A 100 20.03 -1.22 9.83
CA THR A 100 18.58 -1.02 9.81
C THR A 100 17.91 -1.47 11.09
N TYR A 101 18.16 -2.70 11.55
CA TYR A 101 17.50 -3.23 12.75
C TYR A 101 18.07 -2.65 14.04
N SER A 102 19.36 -2.31 14.10
CA SER A 102 19.91 -1.57 15.25
C SER A 102 19.34 -0.16 15.35
N THR A 103 19.07 0.51 14.22
CA THR A 103 18.41 1.83 14.22
C THR A 103 16.94 1.71 14.61
N LEU A 104 16.20 0.76 14.03
CA LEU A 104 14.79 0.55 14.39
C LEU A 104 14.63 0.14 15.87
N GLY A 105 15.61 -0.60 16.42
CA GLY A 105 15.65 -0.93 17.84
C GLY A 105 15.69 0.29 18.76
N LEU A 106 16.38 1.37 18.37
CA LEU A 106 16.38 2.64 19.11
C LEU A 106 15.00 3.30 19.16
N PHE A 107 14.16 3.03 18.16
CA PHE A 107 12.82 3.59 18.01
C PHE A 107 11.70 2.64 18.43
N LEU A 108 12.03 1.50 19.06
CA LEU A 108 11.06 0.48 19.44
C LEU A 108 9.84 1.02 20.24
N PRO A 109 9.95 2.04 21.12
CA PRO A 109 8.79 2.63 21.79
C PRO A 109 7.77 3.29 20.86
N TYR A 110 8.18 3.73 19.67
CA TYR A 110 7.33 4.37 18.67
C TYR A 110 6.83 3.39 17.61
N ILE A 111 7.27 2.12 17.63
CA ILE A 111 6.96 1.14 16.60
C ILE A 111 5.89 0.17 17.09
N VAL A 112 4.95 -0.18 16.20
CA VAL A 112 4.03 -1.30 16.39
C VAL A 112 4.84 -2.60 16.35
N LYS A 113 5.15 -3.13 17.54
CA LYS A 113 6.06 -4.27 17.74
C LYS A 113 5.80 -5.49 16.82
N PRO A 114 4.54 -5.91 16.58
CA PRO A 114 4.26 -7.01 15.63
C PRO A 114 4.85 -6.78 14.23
N ILE A 115 4.79 -5.54 13.72
CA ILE A 115 5.32 -5.19 12.40
C ILE A 115 6.85 -5.32 12.39
N PHE A 116 7.51 -4.86 13.46
CA PHE A 116 8.96 -4.97 13.61
C PHE A 116 9.44 -6.43 13.58
N TYR A 117 8.83 -7.30 14.39
CA TYR A 117 9.23 -8.71 14.45
C TYR A 117 8.93 -9.46 13.15
N LEU A 118 7.78 -9.18 12.52
CA LEU A 118 7.44 -9.74 11.22
C LEU A 118 8.47 -9.34 10.15
N LEU A 119 8.86 -8.06 10.12
CA LEU A 119 9.89 -7.57 9.20
C LEU A 119 11.24 -8.25 9.41
N LEU A 120 11.68 -8.35 10.66
CA LEU A 120 12.93 -9.00 11.03
C LEU A 120 12.96 -10.45 10.55
N PHE A 121 11.89 -11.19 10.83
CA PHE A 121 11.73 -12.56 10.37
C PHE A 121 11.79 -12.67 8.84
N LEU A 122 11.02 -11.84 8.12
CA LEU A 122 10.99 -11.85 6.65
C LEU A 122 12.34 -11.47 6.02
N ASP A 123 13.11 -10.56 6.62
CA ASP A 123 14.45 -10.24 6.16
C ASP A 123 15.44 -11.38 6.36
N ILE A 124 15.36 -12.09 7.48
CA ILE A 124 16.18 -13.27 7.72
C ILE A 124 15.87 -14.35 6.67
N CYS A 125 14.58 -14.64 6.44
CA CYS A 125 14.15 -15.58 5.40
C CYS A 125 14.65 -15.15 4.00
N SER A 126 14.46 -13.88 3.63
CA SER A 126 14.95 -13.32 2.36
C SER A 126 16.47 -13.45 2.22
N THR A 127 17.22 -13.18 3.30
CA THR A 127 18.63 -13.53 3.56
C THR A 127 19.00 -14.93 3.09
N PHE A 128 18.43 -15.89 3.79
CA PHE A 128 18.72 -17.30 3.62
C PHE A 128 18.44 -17.76 2.17
N MET A 129 17.31 -17.34 1.62
CA MET A 129 16.91 -17.69 0.26
C MET A 129 17.80 -17.05 -0.81
N ARG A 130 18.30 -15.82 -0.58
CA ARG A 130 19.28 -15.18 -1.46
C ARG A 130 20.59 -15.96 -1.51
N GLY A 131 21.10 -16.37 -0.36
CA GLY A 131 22.32 -17.16 -0.25
C GLY A 131 22.19 -18.51 -0.97
N SER A 132 21.07 -19.22 -0.76
CA SER A 132 20.84 -20.52 -1.39
C SER A 132 20.62 -20.46 -2.91
N GLN A 133 19.96 -19.43 -3.43
CA GLN A 133 19.60 -19.34 -4.85
C GLN A 133 20.63 -18.56 -5.71
N GLY A 134 21.62 -17.91 -5.10
CA GLY A 134 22.59 -17.05 -5.81
C GLY A 134 21.95 -15.84 -6.52
N ARG A 135 20.71 -15.47 -6.17
CA ARG A 135 19.93 -14.40 -6.83
C ARG A 135 19.91 -13.11 -6.01
N GLY A 136 20.19 -11.99 -6.67
CA GLY A 136 20.22 -10.64 -6.08
C GLY A 136 18.86 -10.11 -5.56
N ALA A 137 18.78 -8.80 -5.25
CA ALA A 137 17.53 -8.16 -4.82
C ALA A 137 16.49 -8.17 -5.94
N ASN A 138 15.25 -8.54 -5.64
CA ASN A 138 14.12 -8.23 -6.53
C ASN A 138 13.70 -6.75 -6.32
N GLN A 139 12.86 -6.23 -7.20
CA GLN A 139 12.41 -4.82 -7.11
C GLN A 139 11.65 -4.53 -5.82
N PHE A 140 10.85 -5.49 -5.32
CA PHE A 140 10.10 -5.36 -4.07
C PHE A 140 11.03 -5.24 -2.85
N GLY A 141 12.12 -6.01 -2.81
CA GLY A 141 13.14 -5.90 -1.76
C GLY A 141 13.83 -4.53 -1.76
N LYS A 142 14.08 -3.92 -2.93
CA LYS A 142 14.62 -2.55 -3.00
C LYS A 142 13.62 -1.50 -2.50
N ARG A 143 12.35 -1.60 -2.93
CA ARG A 143 11.27 -0.69 -2.48
C ARG A 143 11.00 -0.81 -0.99
N LYS A 144 11.08 -2.03 -0.46
CA LYS A 144 11.01 -2.31 0.98
C LYS A 144 12.10 -1.54 1.73
N ALA A 145 13.36 -1.70 1.33
CA ALA A 145 14.50 -1.04 1.99
C ALA A 145 14.33 0.49 1.98
N PHE A 146 13.87 1.05 0.86
CA PHE A 146 13.52 2.46 0.77
C PHE A 146 12.45 2.86 1.80
N SER A 147 11.34 2.11 1.87
CA SER A 147 10.26 2.36 2.85
C SER A 147 10.76 2.30 4.29
N GLN A 148 11.64 1.34 4.64
CA GLN A 148 12.26 1.25 5.96
C GLN A 148 13.18 2.45 6.25
N ASN A 149 13.96 2.89 5.26
CA ASN A 149 14.84 4.05 5.39
C ASN A 149 14.07 5.34 5.66
N VAL A 150 12.96 5.56 4.95
CA VAL A 150 12.08 6.71 5.19
C VAL A 150 11.38 6.58 6.54
N ALA A 151 10.89 5.40 6.92
CA ALA A 151 10.27 5.17 8.23
C ALA A 151 11.19 5.54 9.40
N LYS A 152 12.48 5.18 9.33
CA LYS A 152 13.50 5.53 10.34
C LYS A 152 13.60 7.04 10.57
N LEU A 153 13.54 7.85 9.50
CA LEU A 153 13.55 9.31 9.60
C LEU A 153 12.31 9.81 10.35
N PHE A 154 11.12 9.30 10.01
CA PHE A 154 9.87 9.67 10.68
C PHE A 154 9.87 9.28 12.16
N PHE A 155 10.43 8.13 12.53
CA PHE A 155 10.58 7.76 13.95
C PHE A 155 11.57 8.67 14.68
N GLY A 156 12.68 9.06 14.03
CA GLY A 156 13.61 10.06 14.57
C GLY A 156 12.93 11.40 14.84
N LEU A 157 12.14 11.89 13.88
CA LEU A 157 11.37 13.13 14.03
C LEU A 157 10.27 12.99 15.09
N ALA A 158 9.56 11.86 15.14
CA ALA A 158 8.56 11.58 16.17
C ALA A 158 9.18 11.64 17.56
N ALA A 159 10.38 11.06 17.73
CA ALA A 159 11.10 11.09 19.00
C ALA A 159 11.59 12.50 19.37
N LEU A 160 12.05 13.31 18.41
CA LEU A 160 12.53 14.67 18.66
C LEU A 160 11.41 15.65 19.00
N PHE A 161 10.30 15.60 18.26
CA PHE A 161 9.24 16.61 18.34
C PHE A 161 8.01 16.13 19.14
N SER A 162 7.97 14.86 19.55
CA SER A 162 6.84 14.26 20.28
C SER A 162 5.48 14.41 19.55
N LEU A 163 5.50 14.45 18.21
CA LEU A 163 4.30 14.61 17.39
C LEU A 163 3.71 13.24 16.97
N PRO A 164 2.44 12.92 17.33
CA PRO A 164 1.82 11.63 17.01
C PRO A 164 1.72 11.33 15.51
N VAL A 165 1.59 12.37 14.67
CA VAL A 165 1.48 12.23 13.22
C VAL A 165 2.72 11.54 12.62
N PHE A 166 3.92 11.88 13.09
CA PHE A 166 5.15 11.25 12.61
C PHE A 166 5.26 9.77 13.02
N ASN A 167 4.74 9.42 14.19
CA ASN A 167 4.64 8.04 14.64
C ASN A 167 3.68 7.23 13.74
N LEU A 168 2.50 7.80 13.43
CA LEU A 168 1.53 7.18 12.52
C LEU A 168 2.14 6.95 11.13
N VAL A 169 2.75 7.98 10.53
CA VAL A 169 3.38 7.90 9.21
C VAL A 169 4.53 6.88 9.21
N GLY A 170 5.37 6.88 10.24
CA GLY A 170 6.46 5.91 10.39
C GLY A 170 5.96 4.47 10.42
N ASN A 171 4.90 4.19 11.18
CA ASN A 171 4.30 2.86 11.25
C ASN A 171 3.59 2.44 9.96
N LEU A 172 2.94 3.38 9.24
CA LEU A 172 2.36 3.09 7.92
C LEU A 172 3.45 2.70 6.91
N LEU A 173 4.58 3.42 6.89
CA LEU A 173 5.73 3.10 6.04
C LEU A 173 6.39 1.77 6.43
N LEU A 174 6.44 1.46 7.73
CA LEU A 174 6.98 0.19 8.21
C LEU A 174 6.02 -0.98 7.88
N GLY A 175 4.71 -0.77 7.98
CA GLY A 175 3.69 -1.71 7.53
C GLY A 175 3.77 -1.97 6.02
N LEU A 176 3.92 -0.93 5.21
CA LEU A 176 4.18 -1.05 3.78
C LEU A 176 5.45 -1.86 3.50
N ALA A 177 6.53 -1.63 4.25
CA ALA A 177 7.73 -2.43 4.15
C ALA A 177 7.47 -3.91 4.48
N ALA A 178 6.67 -4.21 5.50
CA ALA A 178 6.32 -5.58 5.86
C ALA A 178 5.57 -6.27 4.71
N VAL A 179 4.60 -5.60 4.09
CA VAL A 179 3.88 -6.11 2.91
C VAL A 179 4.83 -6.37 1.74
N LEU A 180 5.69 -5.41 1.40
CA LEU A 180 6.67 -5.55 0.32
C LEU A 180 7.68 -6.68 0.61
N ALA A 181 8.06 -6.87 1.88
CA ALA A 181 8.91 -7.97 2.32
C ALA A 181 8.24 -9.32 2.12
N SER A 182 6.98 -9.45 2.53
CA SER A 182 6.18 -10.67 2.37
C SER A 182 6.06 -11.05 0.89
N ILE A 183 5.74 -10.09 0.03
CA ILE A 183 5.67 -10.31 -1.42
C ILE A 183 7.05 -10.73 -1.95
N SER A 184 8.11 -10.06 -1.53
CA SER A 184 9.48 -10.39 -1.96
C SER A 184 9.89 -11.82 -1.57
N VAL A 185 9.57 -12.26 -0.35
CA VAL A 185 9.87 -13.62 0.13
C VAL A 185 9.00 -14.64 -0.60
N GLY A 186 7.69 -14.38 -0.73
CA GLY A 186 6.76 -15.24 -1.44
C GLY A 186 7.19 -15.49 -2.90
N MET A 187 7.58 -14.44 -3.63
CA MET A 187 8.08 -14.57 -5.00
C MET A 187 9.35 -15.43 -5.12
N ARG A 188 10.16 -15.53 -4.07
CA ARG A 188 11.36 -16.38 -4.05
C ARG A 188 11.06 -17.81 -3.62
N ALA A 189 10.02 -18.00 -2.80
CA ALA A 189 9.66 -19.29 -2.22
C ALA A 189 8.90 -20.14 -3.23
N VAL A 190 8.12 -19.47 -4.09
CA VAL A 190 7.31 -20.11 -5.12
C VAL A 190 8.21 -20.54 -6.28
N PRO A 191 8.20 -21.84 -6.65
CA PRO A 191 8.90 -22.30 -7.85
C PRO A 191 8.32 -21.68 -9.12
N GLN A 192 9.19 -21.37 -10.10
CA GLN A 192 8.80 -20.68 -11.35
C GLN A 192 7.64 -21.36 -12.11
N LYS A 193 7.48 -22.69 -11.99
CA LYS A 193 6.37 -23.43 -12.59
C LYS A 193 4.97 -22.98 -12.11
N TRP A 194 4.86 -22.45 -10.90
CA TRP A 194 3.58 -22.00 -10.31
C TRP A 194 3.27 -20.53 -10.59
N TRP A 195 4.21 -19.78 -11.16
CA TRP A 195 4.08 -18.32 -11.33
C TRP A 195 2.91 -17.94 -12.23
N THR A 196 2.73 -18.65 -13.34
CA THR A 196 1.63 -18.39 -14.28
C THR A 196 0.27 -18.59 -13.62
N GLY A 197 0.12 -19.66 -12.82
CA GLY A 197 -1.10 -19.91 -12.05
C GLY A 197 -1.33 -18.82 -10.99
N MET A 198 -0.27 -18.39 -10.29
CA MET A 198 -0.37 -17.31 -9.30
C MET A 198 -0.73 -15.96 -9.92
N GLN A 199 -0.20 -15.63 -11.09
CA GLN A 199 -0.54 -14.38 -11.77
C GLN A 199 -2.05 -14.29 -12.05
N VAL A 200 -2.68 -15.42 -12.40
CA VAL A 200 -4.13 -15.51 -12.59
C VAL A 200 -4.89 -15.52 -11.25
N ALA A 201 -4.36 -16.22 -10.24
CA ALA A 201 -5.00 -16.33 -8.94
C ALA A 201 -4.97 -15.03 -8.12
N VAL A 202 -3.95 -14.19 -8.27
CA VAL A 202 -3.80 -12.96 -7.46
C VAL A 202 -4.98 -11.98 -7.66
N PRO A 203 -5.37 -11.60 -8.90
CA PRO A 203 -6.58 -10.81 -9.10
C PRO A 203 -7.82 -11.48 -8.51
N GLN A 204 -7.98 -12.80 -8.71
CA GLN A 204 -9.12 -13.54 -8.19
C GLN A 204 -9.18 -13.54 -6.65
N LEU A 205 -8.04 -13.62 -5.96
CA LEU A 205 -7.99 -13.50 -4.50
C LEU A 205 -8.38 -12.10 -4.04
N ILE A 206 -8.01 -11.05 -4.79
CA ILE A 206 -8.44 -9.69 -4.49
C ILE A 206 -9.96 -9.57 -4.68
N THR A 207 -10.53 -10.13 -5.74
CA THR A 207 -11.98 -10.23 -5.93
C THR A 207 -12.65 -11.02 -4.80
N ALA A 208 -12.00 -12.06 -4.28
CA ALA A 208 -12.52 -12.80 -3.12
C ALA A 208 -12.51 -11.96 -1.84
N CYS A 209 -11.51 -11.10 -1.64
CA CYS A 209 -11.50 -10.13 -0.56
C CYS A 209 -12.62 -9.09 -0.72
N ASN A 210 -12.92 -8.65 -1.95
CA ASN A 210 -14.09 -7.82 -2.25
C ASN A 210 -15.38 -8.49 -1.74
N VAL A 211 -15.67 -9.73 -2.17
CA VAL A 211 -16.84 -10.49 -1.68
C VAL A 211 -16.84 -10.61 -0.16
N GLY A 212 -15.70 -10.94 0.43
CA GLY A 212 -15.54 -11.06 1.88
C GLY A 212 -15.93 -9.79 2.64
N CYS A 213 -15.56 -8.62 2.10
CA CYS A 213 -15.98 -7.33 2.63
C CYS A 213 -17.49 -7.08 2.49
N GLY A 214 -18.11 -7.47 1.37
CA GLY A 214 -19.56 -7.41 1.21
C GLY A 214 -20.30 -8.28 2.24
N LEU A 215 -19.86 -9.52 2.43
CA LEU A 215 -20.42 -10.44 3.42
C LEU A 215 -20.20 -9.96 4.86
N LEU A 216 -19.02 -9.41 5.17
CA LEU A 216 -18.74 -8.82 6.47
C LEU A 216 -19.66 -7.62 6.74
N SER A 217 -19.95 -6.82 5.73
CA SER A 217 -20.88 -5.69 5.84
C SER A 217 -22.29 -6.14 6.21
N ILE A 218 -22.79 -7.18 5.53
CA ILE A 218 -24.09 -7.80 5.82
C ILE A 218 -24.11 -8.33 7.27
N TRP A 219 -23.06 -9.04 7.69
CA TRP A 219 -22.95 -9.52 9.06
C TRP A 219 -22.96 -8.38 10.09
N LEU A 220 -22.24 -7.29 9.83
CA LEU A 220 -22.20 -6.10 10.70
C LEU A 220 -23.55 -5.37 10.76
N ALA A 221 -24.29 -5.34 9.65
CA ALA A 221 -25.64 -4.77 9.61
C ALA A 221 -26.59 -5.51 10.56
N PHE A 222 -26.54 -6.85 10.58
CA PHE A 222 -27.34 -7.65 11.53
C PHE A 222 -26.98 -7.42 13.01
N HIS A 223 -25.78 -6.91 13.28
CA HIS A 223 -25.32 -6.57 14.64
C HIS A 223 -25.46 -5.07 14.96
N GLY A 224 -26.18 -4.30 14.12
CA GLY A 224 -26.39 -2.86 14.31
C GLY A 224 -25.13 -2.01 14.13
N ARG A 225 -24.04 -2.56 13.60
CA ARG A 225 -22.75 -1.87 13.41
C ARG A 225 -22.68 -1.23 12.03
N PHE A 226 -23.62 -0.34 11.72
CA PHE A 226 -23.81 0.22 10.37
C PHE A 226 -22.59 0.97 9.85
N ALA A 227 -21.91 1.77 10.69
CA ALA A 227 -20.72 2.51 10.29
C ALA A 227 -19.55 1.60 9.87
N LEU A 228 -19.36 0.48 10.58
CA LEU A 228 -18.35 -0.51 10.19
C LEU A 228 -18.78 -1.29 8.95
N GLY A 229 -20.08 -1.57 8.79
CA GLY A 229 -20.60 -2.20 7.59
C GLY A 229 -20.41 -1.32 6.34
N ALA A 230 -20.65 -0.02 6.47
CA ALA A 230 -20.37 0.99 5.46
C ALA A 230 -18.88 1.02 5.09
N LEU A 231 -17.99 1.09 6.09
CA LEU A 231 -16.54 1.04 5.88
C LEU A 231 -16.09 -0.26 5.19
N SER A 232 -16.75 -1.38 5.50
CA SER A 232 -16.48 -2.66 4.84
C SER A 232 -16.80 -2.61 3.35
N ILE A 233 -17.92 -2.00 2.94
CA ILE A 233 -18.26 -1.83 1.51
C ILE A 233 -17.28 -0.87 0.82
N LEU A 234 -16.89 0.24 1.48
CA LEU A 234 -15.86 1.14 0.94
C LEU A 234 -14.52 0.41 0.75
N THR A 235 -14.19 -0.50 1.66
CA THR A 235 -13.00 -1.36 1.53
C THR A 235 -13.15 -2.34 0.37
N ALA A 236 -14.36 -2.88 0.14
CA ALA A 236 -14.67 -3.73 -1.00
C ALA A 236 -14.44 -3.00 -2.34
N MET A 237 -14.79 -1.70 -2.43
CA MET A 237 -14.49 -0.86 -3.61
C MET A 237 -13.00 -0.71 -3.86
N LEU A 238 -12.17 -0.64 -2.82
CA LEU A 238 -10.71 -0.59 -2.99
C LEU A 238 -10.18 -1.90 -3.56
N PHE A 239 -10.74 -3.04 -3.17
CA PHE A 239 -10.39 -4.34 -3.72
C PHE A 239 -10.84 -4.48 -5.18
N ASP A 240 -12.06 -4.03 -5.53
CA ASP A 240 -12.56 -3.97 -6.90
C ASP A 240 -11.68 -3.13 -7.85
N LEU A 241 -11.25 -1.95 -7.40
CA LEU A 241 -10.30 -1.15 -8.17
C LEU A 241 -8.94 -1.87 -8.31
N GLY A 242 -8.55 -2.60 -7.28
CA GLY A 242 -7.31 -3.35 -7.18
C GLY A 242 -7.22 -4.55 -8.11
N ASP A 243 -8.24 -5.40 -8.19
CA ASP A 243 -8.18 -6.64 -8.97
C ASP A 243 -8.05 -6.37 -10.48
N GLY A 244 -8.80 -5.41 -11.01
CA GLY A 244 -8.76 -5.02 -12.42
C GLY A 244 -7.45 -4.34 -12.77
N ALA A 245 -6.92 -3.48 -11.89
CA ALA A 245 -5.61 -2.86 -12.08
C ALA A 245 -4.47 -3.89 -12.06
N VAL A 246 -4.54 -4.86 -11.14
CA VAL A 246 -3.53 -5.93 -11.04
C VAL A 246 -3.63 -6.88 -12.23
N ALA A 247 -4.82 -7.29 -12.67
CA ALA A 247 -5.02 -8.14 -13.84
C ALA A 247 -4.46 -7.51 -15.11
N ARG A 248 -4.76 -6.22 -15.36
CA ARG A 248 -4.22 -5.45 -16.50
C ARG A 248 -2.70 -5.38 -16.45
N LYS A 249 -2.13 -5.09 -15.29
CA LYS A 249 -0.68 -4.98 -15.11
C LYS A 249 0.05 -6.31 -15.29
N LEU A 250 -0.59 -7.42 -14.90
CA LEU A 250 -0.06 -8.76 -15.09
C LEU A 250 -0.33 -9.31 -16.50
N GLY A 251 -1.14 -8.63 -17.31
CA GLY A 251 -1.49 -9.07 -18.66
C GLY A 251 -2.31 -10.37 -18.66
N VAL A 252 -3.02 -10.66 -17.58
CA VAL A 252 -3.81 -11.89 -17.43
C VAL A 252 -5.30 -11.59 -17.49
N SER A 253 -6.05 -12.45 -18.16
CA SER A 253 -7.52 -12.44 -18.11
C SER A 253 -8.02 -13.88 -18.11
N SER A 254 -9.05 -14.17 -17.31
CA SER A 254 -9.67 -15.49 -17.23
C SER A 254 -11.18 -15.35 -17.26
N ASN A 255 -11.88 -16.30 -17.91
CA ASN A 255 -13.34 -16.30 -17.96
C ASN A 255 -13.94 -16.44 -16.56
N PHE A 256 -13.38 -17.33 -15.73
CA PHE A 256 -13.75 -17.44 -14.33
C PHE A 256 -13.63 -16.10 -13.59
N GLY A 257 -12.49 -15.41 -13.73
CA GLY A 257 -12.28 -14.11 -13.09
C GLY A 257 -13.32 -13.07 -13.51
N LYS A 258 -13.69 -13.00 -14.79
CA LYS A 258 -14.75 -12.09 -15.29
C LYS A 258 -16.12 -12.40 -14.68
N HIS A 259 -16.49 -13.67 -14.55
CA HIS A 259 -17.75 -14.06 -13.91
C HIS A 259 -17.72 -13.84 -12.40
N PHE A 260 -16.59 -14.13 -11.76
CA PHE A 260 -16.41 -13.96 -10.33
C PHE A 260 -16.48 -12.49 -9.92
N ASP A 261 -15.89 -11.59 -10.72
CA ASP A 261 -16.00 -10.13 -10.60
C ASP A 261 -17.46 -9.66 -10.60
N SER A 262 -18.28 -10.12 -11.56
CA SER A 262 -19.71 -9.78 -11.60
C SER A 262 -20.49 -10.31 -10.39
N VAL A 263 -20.13 -11.49 -9.88
CA VAL A 263 -20.73 -12.03 -8.65
C VAL A 263 -20.29 -11.20 -7.43
N ALA A 264 -19.03 -10.79 -7.38
CA ALA A 264 -18.51 -9.93 -6.32
C ALA A 264 -19.20 -8.57 -6.30
N ASP A 265 -19.34 -7.93 -7.45
CA ASP A 265 -20.09 -6.68 -7.60
C ASP A 265 -21.53 -6.80 -7.13
N MET A 266 -22.21 -7.91 -7.49
CA MET A 266 -23.59 -8.12 -7.07
C MET A 266 -23.70 -8.25 -5.54
N VAL A 267 -22.78 -8.96 -4.88
CA VAL A 267 -22.77 -9.13 -3.43
C VAL A 267 -22.37 -7.83 -2.72
N SER A 268 -21.25 -7.23 -3.10
CA SER A 268 -20.64 -6.10 -2.38
C SER A 268 -21.28 -4.75 -2.70
N PHE A 269 -21.81 -4.58 -3.92
CA PHE A 269 -22.39 -3.32 -4.38
C PHE A 269 -23.89 -3.40 -4.66
N GLY A 270 -24.48 -4.60 -4.77
CA GLY A 270 -25.93 -4.77 -4.84
C GLY A 270 -26.53 -5.15 -3.49
N LEU A 271 -26.17 -6.33 -2.99
CA LEU A 271 -26.79 -6.93 -1.81
C LEU A 271 -26.39 -6.22 -0.51
N ALA A 272 -25.09 -6.01 -0.27
CA ALA A 272 -24.62 -5.44 1.00
C ALA A 272 -25.14 -4.02 1.28
N PRO A 273 -25.11 -3.06 0.33
CA PRO A 273 -25.67 -1.72 0.55
C PRO A 273 -27.18 -1.76 0.78
N ALA A 274 -27.91 -2.62 0.04
CA ALA A 274 -29.34 -2.79 0.21
C ALA A 274 -29.67 -3.31 1.62
N VAL A 275 -28.94 -4.31 2.12
CA VAL A 275 -29.14 -4.87 3.46
C VAL A 275 -28.82 -3.83 4.55
N LEU A 276 -27.76 -3.04 4.39
CA LEU A 276 -27.47 -1.94 5.33
C LEU A 276 -28.59 -0.91 5.38
N ALA A 277 -29.05 -0.46 4.22
CA ALA A 277 -30.16 0.49 4.13
C ALA A 277 -31.46 -0.14 4.67
N MET A 278 -31.70 -1.43 4.46
CA MET A 278 -32.83 -2.12 5.08
C MET A 278 -32.74 -2.13 6.62
N ALA A 279 -31.55 -2.40 7.16
CA ALA A 279 -31.34 -2.59 8.59
C ALA A 279 -31.37 -1.28 9.40
N VAL A 280 -31.07 -0.13 8.79
CA VAL A 280 -31.12 1.18 9.47
C VAL A 280 -32.55 1.76 9.58
N ASN A 281 -33.51 1.17 8.86
CA ASN A 281 -34.88 1.69 8.77
C ASN A 281 -35.89 0.90 9.63
N ASP A 282 -36.77 1.62 10.33
CA ASP A 282 -37.82 1.01 11.15
C ASP A 282 -38.99 0.46 10.33
N TRP A 283 -39.25 1.02 9.15
CA TRP A 283 -40.31 0.59 8.23
C TRP A 283 -39.89 -0.64 7.41
N ARG A 284 -39.82 -1.79 8.08
CA ARG A 284 -39.30 -3.05 7.53
C ARG A 284 -39.94 -3.50 6.21
N PRO A 285 -41.28 -3.45 6.01
CA PRO A 285 -41.88 -3.91 4.75
C PRO A 285 -41.48 -3.03 3.55
N LEU A 286 -41.51 -1.71 3.72
CA LEU A 286 -41.13 -0.78 2.66
C LEU A 286 -39.63 -0.90 2.35
N ALA A 287 -38.80 -0.94 3.39
CA ALA A 287 -37.36 -1.10 3.25
C ALA A 287 -37.01 -2.38 2.48
N LEU A 288 -37.70 -3.49 2.76
CA LEU A 288 -37.53 -4.76 2.05
C LEU A 288 -37.83 -4.64 0.55
N VAL A 289 -38.97 -4.02 0.20
CA VAL A 289 -39.37 -3.83 -1.21
C VAL A 289 -38.36 -2.97 -1.96
N LEU A 290 -37.95 -1.84 -1.37
CA LEU A 290 -36.99 -0.92 -1.99
C LEU A 290 -35.59 -1.54 -2.09
N GLY A 291 -35.15 -2.25 -1.06
CA GLY A 291 -33.88 -2.99 -1.06
C GLY A 291 -33.86 -4.08 -2.12
N ALA A 292 -34.93 -4.87 -2.24
CA ALA A 292 -35.07 -5.87 -3.30
C ALA A 292 -35.07 -5.23 -4.70
N GLY A 293 -35.76 -4.10 -4.88
CA GLY A 293 -35.74 -3.33 -6.13
C GLY A 293 -34.33 -2.88 -6.52
N TYR A 294 -33.54 -2.38 -5.57
CA TYR A 294 -32.16 -1.99 -5.80
C TYR A 294 -31.26 -3.17 -6.20
N ILE A 295 -31.42 -4.33 -5.54
CA ILE A 295 -30.67 -5.54 -5.89
C ILE A 295 -31.01 -5.97 -7.33
N MET A 296 -32.29 -5.96 -7.69
CA MET A 296 -32.72 -6.30 -9.06
C MET A 296 -32.17 -5.32 -10.09
N ALA A 297 -32.20 -4.01 -9.81
CA ALA A 297 -31.60 -3.00 -10.68
C ALA A 297 -30.10 -3.23 -10.86
N THR A 298 -29.39 -3.61 -9.79
CA THR A 298 -27.96 -3.95 -9.85
C THR A 298 -27.70 -5.15 -10.76
N VAL A 299 -28.50 -6.22 -10.64
CA VAL A 299 -28.39 -7.42 -11.49
C VAL A 299 -28.63 -7.07 -12.97
N VAL A 300 -29.69 -6.32 -13.26
CA VAL A 300 -30.02 -5.89 -14.63
C VAL A 300 -28.88 -5.05 -15.21
N ARG A 301 -28.32 -4.12 -14.41
CA ARG A 301 -27.18 -3.29 -14.82
C ARG A 301 -25.92 -4.13 -15.09
N LEU A 302 -25.59 -5.10 -14.23
CA LEU A 302 -24.41 -5.96 -14.41
C LEU A 302 -24.55 -6.86 -15.65
N TYR A 303 -25.76 -7.36 -15.90
CA TYR A 303 -26.06 -8.11 -17.10
C TYR A 303 -25.91 -7.27 -18.38
N ASP A 304 -26.46 -6.04 -18.39
CA ASP A 304 -26.30 -5.13 -19.54
C ASP A 304 -24.83 -4.77 -19.77
N TYR A 305 -24.06 -4.51 -18.71
CA TYR A 305 -22.62 -4.26 -18.82
C TYR A 305 -21.86 -5.42 -19.48
N GLY A 306 -22.27 -6.66 -19.26
CA GLY A 306 -21.69 -7.83 -19.93
C GLY A 306 -21.97 -7.87 -21.44
N ARG A 307 -23.19 -7.48 -21.86
CA ARG A 307 -23.68 -7.56 -23.24
C ARG A 307 -23.32 -6.34 -24.09
N SER A 308 -23.31 -5.15 -23.50
CA SER A 308 -23.22 -3.87 -24.20
C SER A 308 -21.78 -3.36 -24.38
N LYS A 309 -20.76 -4.18 -24.07
CA LYS A 309 -19.33 -3.80 -24.17
C LYS A 309 -18.91 -3.34 -25.56
N ASP A 310 -19.44 -3.99 -26.60
CA ASP A 310 -19.02 -3.71 -27.98
C ASP A 310 -19.75 -2.50 -28.60
N ILE A 311 -20.82 -2.03 -27.96
CA ILE A 311 -21.69 -0.94 -28.44
C ILE A 311 -21.43 0.37 -27.69
N THR A 312 -20.81 0.29 -26.50
CA THR A 312 -20.54 1.46 -25.66
C THR A 312 -19.24 2.14 -26.09
N PRO A 313 -19.20 3.48 -26.24
CA PRO A 313 -17.97 4.19 -26.54
C PRO A 313 -16.85 3.87 -25.55
N ALA A 314 -15.62 3.76 -26.05
CA ALA A 314 -14.46 3.49 -25.21
C ALA A 314 -14.35 4.54 -24.09
N GLY A 315 -14.23 4.08 -22.84
CA GLY A 315 -14.11 4.95 -21.67
C GLY A 315 -15.44 5.43 -21.08
N PHE A 316 -16.59 4.92 -21.54
CA PHE A 316 -17.90 5.21 -20.96
C PHE A 316 -18.63 3.93 -20.50
N PHE A 317 -19.54 4.10 -19.54
CA PHE A 317 -20.51 3.11 -19.08
C PHE A 317 -21.92 3.58 -19.43
N ARG A 318 -22.82 2.68 -19.81
CA ARG A 318 -24.26 2.96 -19.89
C ARG A 318 -24.92 2.72 -18.53
N GLY A 319 -25.68 3.71 -18.06
CA GLY A 319 -26.24 3.71 -16.70
C GLY A 319 -25.17 3.90 -15.62
N LEU A 320 -25.62 4.20 -14.39
CA LEU A 320 -24.72 4.44 -13.27
C LEU A 320 -23.97 3.14 -12.89
N PRO A 321 -22.64 3.18 -12.68
CA PRO A 321 -21.90 2.02 -12.19
C PRO A 321 -22.36 1.54 -10.80
N SER A 322 -22.41 0.23 -10.59
CA SER A 322 -22.81 -0.37 -9.30
C SER A 322 -21.93 0.08 -8.12
N PRO A 323 -20.59 0.22 -8.24
CA PRO A 323 -19.79 0.79 -7.14
C PRO A 323 -20.22 2.23 -6.80
N ALA A 324 -20.52 3.06 -7.80
CA ALA A 324 -20.97 4.43 -7.58
C ALA A 324 -22.36 4.47 -6.93
N ALA A 325 -23.28 3.59 -7.36
CA ALA A 325 -24.59 3.44 -6.75
C ALA A 325 -24.48 2.99 -5.28
N ALA A 326 -23.62 2.02 -4.99
CA ALA A 326 -23.35 1.54 -3.63
C ALA A 326 -22.78 2.64 -2.75
N TRP A 327 -21.92 3.50 -3.29
CA TRP A 327 -21.34 4.62 -2.56
C TRP A 327 -22.42 5.61 -2.11
N LEU A 328 -23.35 5.96 -3.00
CA LEU A 328 -24.49 6.83 -2.65
C LEU A 328 -25.33 6.22 -1.52
N VAL A 329 -25.67 4.93 -1.62
CA VAL A 329 -26.47 4.23 -0.61
C VAL A 329 -25.72 4.19 0.72
N VAL A 330 -24.45 3.80 0.73
CA VAL A 330 -23.64 3.74 1.94
C VAL A 330 -23.48 5.12 2.58
N ALA A 331 -23.23 6.16 1.79
CA ALA A 331 -23.18 7.53 2.29
C ALA A 331 -24.49 7.91 3.00
N SER A 332 -25.64 7.59 2.40
CA SER A 332 -26.96 7.89 2.99
C SER A 332 -27.21 7.18 4.33
N VAL A 333 -26.69 5.96 4.51
CA VAL A 333 -26.81 5.19 5.76
C VAL A 333 -25.98 5.78 6.90
N LEU A 334 -24.89 6.48 6.58
CA LEU A 334 -24.05 7.15 7.58
C LEU A 334 -24.66 8.47 8.09
N PHE A 335 -25.66 9.02 7.39
CA PHE A 335 -26.37 10.21 7.85
C PHE A 335 -27.47 9.83 8.87
N PRO A 336 -27.71 10.67 9.89
CA PRO A 336 -28.71 10.41 10.94
C PRO A 336 -30.15 10.67 10.47
N VAL A 337 -30.49 10.30 9.24
CA VAL A 337 -31.79 10.52 8.61
C VAL A 337 -32.20 9.22 7.89
N PRO A 338 -32.83 8.26 8.60
CA PRO A 338 -33.05 6.91 8.06
C PRO A 338 -33.80 6.87 6.72
N TRP A 339 -34.87 7.67 6.57
CA TRP A 339 -35.67 7.73 5.34
C TRP A 339 -34.89 8.22 4.11
N LEU A 340 -33.77 8.93 4.29
CA LEU A 340 -32.91 9.36 3.19
C LEU A 340 -32.37 8.16 2.43
N SER A 341 -31.99 7.09 3.14
CA SER A 341 -31.48 5.87 2.52
C SER A 341 -32.51 5.18 1.62
N MET A 342 -33.80 5.27 1.96
CA MET A 342 -34.88 4.75 1.11
C MET A 342 -35.01 5.53 -0.21
N LEU A 343 -34.95 6.86 -0.16
CA LEU A 343 -34.97 7.69 -1.36
C LEU A 343 -33.73 7.46 -2.23
N VAL A 344 -32.56 7.33 -1.60
CA VAL A 344 -31.31 7.08 -2.31
C VAL A 344 -31.29 5.70 -2.95
N LEU A 345 -31.89 4.67 -2.33
CA LEU A 345 -32.07 3.35 -2.97
C LEU A 345 -32.87 3.47 -4.28
N ILE A 346 -33.99 4.21 -4.26
CA ILE A 346 -34.83 4.43 -5.45
C ILE A 346 -34.03 5.18 -6.52
N ALA A 347 -33.43 6.31 -6.14
CA ALA A 347 -32.66 7.13 -7.07
C ALA A 347 -31.50 6.34 -7.69
N ALA A 348 -30.73 5.61 -6.89
CA ALA A 348 -29.62 4.79 -7.35
C ALA A 348 -30.09 3.64 -8.26
N ALA A 349 -31.20 2.97 -7.94
CA ALA A 349 -31.79 1.94 -8.79
C ALA A 349 -32.21 2.49 -10.16
N VAL A 350 -32.89 3.64 -10.17
CA VAL A 350 -33.27 4.32 -11.42
C VAL A 350 -32.03 4.70 -12.23
N LEU A 351 -31.05 5.36 -11.61
CA LEU A 351 -29.81 5.78 -12.28
C LEU A 351 -29.02 4.61 -12.86
N MET A 352 -28.99 3.45 -12.20
CA MET A 352 -28.35 2.23 -12.73
C MET A 352 -29.04 1.72 -14.00
N CYS A 353 -30.37 1.83 -14.09
CA CYS A 353 -31.15 1.36 -15.23
C CYS A 353 -31.41 2.42 -16.31
N LEU A 354 -30.95 3.67 -16.13
CA LEU A 354 -31.01 4.72 -17.14
C LEU A 354 -29.91 4.53 -18.21
N PHE A 355 -30.05 3.49 -19.04
CA PHE A 355 -29.07 3.12 -20.08
C PHE A 355 -28.90 4.15 -21.21
N VAL A 356 -29.76 5.17 -21.26
CA VAL A 356 -29.63 6.31 -22.17
C VAL A 356 -28.48 7.24 -21.74
N VAL A 357 -28.12 7.25 -20.45
CA VAL A 357 -27.07 8.11 -19.90
C VAL A 357 -25.72 7.38 -19.93
N ASN A 358 -24.72 8.02 -20.52
CA ASN A 358 -23.34 7.54 -20.51
C ASN A 358 -22.55 8.19 -19.36
N TRP A 359 -21.99 7.39 -18.47
CA TRP A 359 -21.12 7.80 -17.37
C TRP A 359 -19.66 7.56 -17.73
N ILE A 360 -18.75 8.42 -17.28
CA ILE A 360 -17.33 8.25 -17.59
C ILE A 360 -16.73 7.11 -16.75
N HIS A 361 -15.86 6.31 -17.35
CA HIS A 361 -15.17 5.21 -16.69
C HIS A 361 -14.07 5.73 -15.76
N PHE A 362 -14.42 6.03 -14.50
CA PHE A 362 -13.52 6.60 -13.48
C PHE A 362 -12.15 5.91 -13.37
N ASN A 363 -12.11 4.60 -13.55
CA ASN A 363 -10.89 3.81 -13.48
C ASN A 363 -9.87 4.12 -14.59
N GLN A 364 -10.28 4.73 -15.71
CA GLN A 364 -9.34 5.21 -16.74
C GLN A 364 -8.78 6.59 -16.39
N ILE A 365 -9.58 7.42 -15.71
CA ILE A 365 -9.17 8.75 -15.26
C ILE A 365 -8.17 8.62 -14.10
N ILE A 366 -8.49 7.91 -13.03
CA ILE A 366 -7.65 7.85 -11.81
C ILE A 366 -6.23 7.33 -12.10
N PHE A 367 -6.08 6.36 -13.00
CA PHE A 367 -4.76 5.83 -13.38
C PHE A 367 -4.03 6.67 -14.45
N SER A 368 -4.73 7.63 -15.07
CA SER A 368 -4.13 8.67 -15.93
C SER A 368 -3.72 9.92 -15.15
N LEU A 369 -4.34 10.16 -13.98
CA LEU A 369 -4.02 11.27 -13.10
C LEU A 369 -2.71 11.01 -12.34
N THR A 370 -1.85 12.02 -12.31
CA THR A 370 -0.65 12.04 -11.48
C THR A 370 -1.03 12.04 -10.00
N PRO A 371 -0.15 11.54 -9.10
CA PRO A 371 -0.40 11.56 -7.64
C PRO A 371 -0.74 12.96 -7.09
N LEU A 372 -0.26 14.01 -7.75
CA LEU A 372 -0.53 15.40 -7.41
C LEU A 372 -1.99 15.79 -7.74
N GLU A 373 -2.49 15.36 -8.88
CA GLU A 373 -3.88 15.62 -9.30
C GLU A 373 -4.88 14.82 -8.47
N ILE A 374 -4.55 13.58 -8.09
CA ILE A 374 -5.37 12.80 -7.16
C ILE A 374 -5.44 13.49 -5.79
N PHE A 375 -4.31 13.98 -5.28
CA PHE A 375 -4.25 14.72 -4.02
C PHE A 375 -5.04 16.04 -4.09
N PHE A 376 -4.98 16.75 -5.23
CA PHE A 376 -5.75 17.96 -5.46
C PHE A 376 -7.26 17.69 -5.56
N CYS A 377 -7.67 16.64 -6.27
CA CYS A 377 -9.07 16.26 -6.39
C CYS A 377 -9.66 15.84 -5.04
N PHE A 378 -8.92 15.09 -4.21
CA PHE A 378 -9.30 14.78 -2.84
C PHE A 378 -9.32 16.03 -1.94
N GLY A 379 -8.32 16.90 -2.05
CA GLY A 379 -8.22 18.14 -1.27
C GLY A 379 -9.31 19.16 -1.60
N LEU A 380 -9.87 19.12 -2.81
CA LEU A 380 -10.96 19.96 -3.28
C LEU A 380 -12.34 19.27 -3.20
N GLY A 381 -12.41 17.99 -2.81
CA GLY A 381 -13.66 17.22 -2.75
C GLY A 381 -14.35 17.01 -4.11
N LEU A 382 -13.57 17.00 -5.19
CA LEU A 382 -14.06 16.82 -6.58
C LEU A 382 -14.09 15.35 -7.04
N LEU A 383 -13.60 14.46 -6.17
CA LEU A 383 -13.69 12.99 -6.22
C LEU A 383 -14.22 12.52 -4.86
#